data_AF-A0A5K1H1U4-F1
#
_entry.id   AF-A0A5K1H1U4-F1
#
_cell.length_a   1.000
_cell.length_b   1.000
_cell.length_c   1.000
_cell.angle_alpha   90.00
_cell.angle_beta   90.00
_cell.angle_gamma   90.00
#
_symmetry.space_group_name_H-M   'P 1'
#
loop_
_entity.id
_entity.type
_entity.pdbx_description
1 polymer ?
#
loop_
_entity_poly.entity_id
_entity_poly.type
_entity_poly.pdbx_seq_one_letter_code
_entity_poly.pdbx_strand_id
1 'polypeptide(L)' 'WVSVCRAYLVGVRWHHARQTPRLEEYLSNIRAAMTGPILLPAHFFLYQNIEEQAIQKL' A
#
# COMPACT_ATOMS: atom_id res chain seq x y z
N TRP A 1 2.38 -4.58 4.58
CA TRP A 1 1.16 -5.29 4.99
C TRP A 1 0.15 -4.41 5.71
N VAL A 2 0.46 -3.83 6.88
CA VAL A 2 -0.48 -2.98 7.65
C VAL A 2 -1.08 -1.84 6.81
N SER A 3 -0.26 -1.16 5.99
CA SER A 3 -0.70 -0.10 5.08
C SER A 3 -1.75 -0.58 4.08
N VAL A 4 -1.52 -1.73 3.46
CA VAL A 4 -2.44 -2.35 2.48
C VAL A 4 -3.77 -2.72 3.15
N CYS A 5 -3.72 -3.35 4.32
CA CYS A 5 -4.93 -3.69 5.08
C CYS A 5 -5.75 -2.43 5.43
N ARG A 6 -5.09 -1.36 5.86
CA ARG A 6 -5.77 -0.08 6.13
C ARG A 6 -6.41 0.49 4.86
N ALA A 7 -5.72 0.43 3.72
CA ALA A 7 -6.25 0.93 2.46
C ALA A 7 -7.48 0.15 1.97
N TYR A 8 -7.52 -1.17 2.20
CA TYR A 8 -8.72 -1.98 1.96
C TYR A 8 -9.88 -1.60 2.87
N LEU A 9 -9.63 -1.39 4.16
CA LEU A 9 -10.67 -0.94 5.10
C LEU A 9 -11.26 0.42 4.69
N VAL A 10 -10.46 1.33 4.15
CA VAL A 10 -10.96 2.61 3.59
C VAL A 10 -11.90 2.35 2.41
N GLY A 11 -11.53 1.46 1.48
CA GLY A 11 -12.40 1.07 0.36
C GLY A 11 -13.73 0.46 0.83
N VAL A 12 -13.68 -0.41 1.85
CA VAL A 12 -14.87 -1.00 2.47
C VAL A 12 -15.76 0.08 3.10
N ARG A 13 -15.18 1.07 3.79
CA ARG A 13 -15.93 2.19 4.38
C ARG A 13 -16.64 3.03 3.33
N TRP A 14 -15.95 3.39 2.24
CA TRP A 14 -16.57 4.13 1.13
C TRP A 14 -17.74 3.36 0.54
N HIS A 15 -17.55 2.06 0.27
CA HIS A 15 -18.60 1.20 -0.25
C HIS A 15 -19.82 1.11 0.69
N HIS A 16 -19.58 0.84 1.98
CA HIS A 16 -20.65 0.72 2.98
C HIS A 16 -21.41 2.04 3.17
N ALA A 17 -20.72 3.18 3.12
CA ALA A 17 -21.33 4.50 3.23
C ALA A 17 -21.98 4.99 1.93
N ARG A 18 -21.88 4.24 0.83
CA ARG A 18 -22.26 4.68 -0.54
C ARG A 18 -21.61 6.02 -0.91
N GLN A 19 -20.39 6.25 -0.42
CA GLN A 19 -19.63 7.45 -0.67
C GLN A 19 -18.75 7.24 -1.90
N THR A 20 -18.85 8.14 -2.87
CA THR A 20 -17.88 8.24 -3.97
C THR A 20 -16.78 9.22 -3.56
N PRO A 21 -15.53 8.76 -3.34
CA PRO A 21 -14.43 9.66 -3.01
C PRO A 21 -14.07 10.54 -4.21
N ARG A 22 -13.35 11.64 -3.94
CA ARG A 22 -12.72 12.41 -5.02
C ARG A 22 -11.63 11.58 -5.68
N LEU A 23 -11.32 11.89 -6.94
CA LEU A 23 -10.29 11.18 -7.71
C LEU A 23 -8.94 11.14 -6.97
N GLU A 24 -8.51 12.26 -6.41
CA GLU A 24 -7.24 12.36 -5.67
C GLU A 24 -7.23 11.48 -4.40
N GLU A 25 -8.33 11.46 -3.66
CA GLU A 25 -8.51 10.62 -2.46
C GLU A 25 -8.48 9.13 -2.84
N TYR A 26 -9.16 8.77 -3.92
CA TYR A 26 -9.14 7.40 -4.44
C TYR A 26 -7.73 6.96 -4.86
N LEU A 27 -7.04 7.78 -5.66
CA LEU A 27 -5.70 7.48 -6.16
C LEU A 27 -4.67 7.37 -5.02
N SER A 28 -4.75 8.25 -4.03
CA SER A 28 -3.88 8.17 -2.84
C SER A 28 -4.10 6.89 -2.04
N ASN A 29 -5.35 6.45 -1.85
CA ASN A 29 -5.65 5.21 -1.16
C ASN A 29 -5.22 3.98 -1.97
N ILE A 30 -5.48 3.97 -3.28
CA ILE A 30 -5.11 2.85 -4.15
C ILE A 30 -3.61 2.66 -4.26
N ARG A 31 -2.82 3.74 -4.23
CA ARG A 31 -1.35 3.63 -4.18
C ARG A 31 -0.89 2.73 -3.03
N ALA A 32 -1.52 2.85 -1.86
CA ALA A 32 -1.24 1.99 -0.71
C ALA A 32 -1.95 0.62 -0.78
N ALA A 33 -3.08 0.50 -1.49
CA ALA A 33 -3.82 -0.75 -1.65
C ALA A 33 -3.24 -1.69 -2.72
N MET A 34 -2.42 -1.17 -3.64
CA MET A 34 -1.75 -1.97 -4.65
C MET A 34 -0.74 -2.92 -4.02
N THR A 35 -0.48 -4.04 -4.69
CA THR A 35 0.51 -5.04 -4.27
C THR A 35 1.94 -4.60 -4.53
N GLY A 36 2.17 -3.54 -5.32
CA GLY A 36 3.51 -2.98 -5.60
C GLY A 36 4.33 -2.69 -4.33
N PRO A 37 3.79 -1.94 -3.35
CA PRO A 37 4.40 -1.75 -2.02
C PRO A 37 4.71 -3.02 -1.20
N ILE A 38 4.22 -4.20 -1.61
CA ILE A 38 4.54 -5.49 -0.97
C ILE A 38 5.51 -6.29 -1.84
N LEU A 39 5.23 -6.41 -3.14
CA LEU A 39 5.98 -7.23 -4.07
C LEU A 39 7.38 -6.69 -4.34
N LEU A 40 7.54 -5.37 -4.44
CA LEU A 40 8.87 -4.76 -4.65
C LEU A 40 9.81 -5.00 -3.46
N PRO A 41 9.42 -4.71 -2.21
CA PRO A 41 10.25 -5.05 -1.06
C PRO A 41 10.49 -6.55 -0.94
N ALA A 42 9.46 -7.39 -1.11
CA ALA A 42 9.62 -8.85 -1.01
C ALA A 42 10.61 -9.39 -2.06
N HIS A 43 10.54 -8.91 -3.31
CA HIS A 43 11.49 -9.29 -4.35
C HIS A 43 12.91 -8.82 -4.02
N PHE A 44 13.06 -7.59 -3.52
CA PHE A 44 14.34 -7.02 -3.12
C PHE A 44 14.99 -7.86 -2.00
N PHE A 45 14.22 -8.18 -0.94
CA PHE A 45 14.68 -8.98 0.20
C PHE A 45 15.03 -10.43 -0.12
N LEU A 46 14.40 -11.03 -1.13
CA LEU A 46 14.67 -12.42 -1.52
C LEU A 46 15.93 -12.59 -2.38
N TYR A 47 16.39 -11.52 -3.04
CA TYR A 47 17.48 -11.60 -4.03
C TYR A 47 18.76 -10.86 -3.63
N GLN A 48 18.74 -10.01 -2.60
CA GLN A 48 19.87 -9.17 -2.24
C GLN A 48 20.21 -9.31 -0.75
N ASN A 49 21.50 -9.33 -0.41
CA ASN A 49 21.97 -9.27 0.97
C ASN A 49 21.98 -7.80 1.41
N ILE A 50 20.86 -7.34 1.97
CA ILE A 50 20.57 -5.91 2.14
C ILE A 50 20.97 -5.44 3.54
N GLU A 51 21.73 -4.35 3.59
CA GLU A 51 22.00 -3.63 4.83
C GLU A 51 20.76 -2.88 5.34
N GLU A 52 20.56 -2.89 6.65
CA GLU A 52 19.40 -2.31 7.33
C GLU A 52 19.17 -0.82 6.99
N GLN A 53 20.24 -0.08 6.65
CA GLN A 53 20.17 1.32 6.25
C GLN A 53 19.46 1.54 4.90
N ALA A 54 19.54 0.58 3.98
CA ALA A 54 18.82 0.64 2.72
C ALA A 54 17.31 0.40 2.91
N ILE A 55 16.93 -0.30 3.97
CA ILE A 55 15.54 -0.58 4.33
C ILE A 55 14.83 0.67 4.84
N GLN A 56 15.50 1.51 5.63
CA GLN A 56 14.89 2.73 6.18
C GLN A 56 14.62 3.82 5.13
N LYS A 57 15.20 3.70 3.93
CA LYS A 57 14.99 4.62 2.81
C LYS A 57 13.86 4.18 1.86
N LEU A 58 13.28 3.01 2.08
CA LEU A 58 12.11 2.47 1.35
C LEU A 58 10.80 2.90 2.05
#